data_AF-A0A504LBS7-F1
#
_entry.id   AF-A0A504LBS7-F1
#
_cell.length_a   1.000
_cell.length_b   1.000
_cell.length_c   1.000
_cell.angle_alpha   90.00
_cell.angle_beta   90.00
_cell.angle_gamma   90.00
#
_symmetry.space_group_name_H-M   'P 1'
#
loop_
_entity.id
_entity.type
_entity.pdbx_description
1 polymer ?
#
loop_
_entity_poly.entity_id
_entity_poly.type
_entity_poly.pdbx_seq_one_letter_code
_entity_poly.pdbx_strand_id
1 'polypeptide(L)'
;MSLQTTSGPVQDAPKHGRIQAIDILRGIALIAMASYHFTWDLENFGYTAPALTAFGWWKFYARCIASTFLFLVGVSLFLAHGRQIRWPGFWKRFAMVAIAAAAISAVTYIVTPDGFIFFGILHEIALASLLGLAFLRLPWLVTAIIAAAVIAAPYYLRSEFFDHPALWWVGLSATNPRSNDYVPLFPWFGAVLAGIATAKLASATGFLARLGTWRPGRWSKPLTFIGRHSLAFYLIHQPLLFGSVWLFSQVMPAAPQDREAGFLPACQAQCEQQRDSKFCTSYCGCMLDTLKGEGSLDKLYANDQSSVWKSHLADLAETCTAATQDQMEGGQQ
;
A
#
# COMPACT_ATOMS: atom_id res chain seq x y z
N MET A 1 -17.99 18.11 71.06
CA MET A 1 -18.80 18.01 69.83
C MET A 1 -17.84 17.73 68.69
N SER A 2 -17.63 16.46 68.35
CA SER A 2 -16.62 16.04 67.36
C SER A 2 -17.32 15.85 66.02
N LEU A 3 -16.94 16.64 65.01
CA LEU A 3 -17.47 16.54 63.65
C LEU A 3 -16.77 15.37 62.94
N GLN A 4 -17.48 14.26 62.77
CA GLN A 4 -17.07 13.17 61.89
C GLN A 4 -17.30 13.59 60.43
N THR A 5 -16.22 13.91 59.71
CA THR A 5 -16.24 13.96 58.25
C THR A 5 -16.14 12.53 57.71
N THR A 6 -17.25 12.03 57.14
CA THR A 6 -17.28 10.75 56.41
C THR A 6 -16.65 10.92 55.04
N SER A 7 -15.39 10.50 54.91
CA SER A 7 -14.70 10.35 53.62
C SER A 7 -15.27 9.14 52.88
N GLY A 8 -16.36 9.32 52.13
CA GLY A 8 -16.85 8.30 51.21
C GLY A 8 -15.82 8.05 50.09
N PRO A 9 -15.56 6.79 49.70
CA PRO A 9 -14.68 6.50 48.58
C PRO A 9 -15.30 7.04 47.29
N VAL A 10 -14.59 7.97 46.64
CA VAL A 10 -14.90 8.40 45.28
C VAL A 10 -14.79 7.17 44.40
N GLN A 11 -15.93 6.68 43.90
CA GLN A 11 -15.96 5.60 42.92
C GLN A 11 -15.28 6.10 41.64
N ASP A 12 -14.04 5.67 41.41
CA ASP A 12 -13.36 5.84 40.14
C ASP A 12 -14.25 5.27 39.02
N ALA A 13 -14.67 6.14 38.09
CA ALA A 13 -15.40 5.75 36.91
C ALA A 13 -14.64 4.60 36.20
N PRO A 14 -15.33 3.54 35.74
CA PRO A 14 -14.68 2.36 35.19
C PRO A 14 -13.78 2.77 34.02
N LYS A 15 -12.47 2.53 34.15
CA LYS A 15 -11.52 2.60 33.04
C LYS A 15 -12.08 1.71 31.93
N HIS A 16 -12.55 2.30 30.82
CA HIS A 16 -13.02 1.55 29.67
C HIS A 16 -11.92 0.53 29.29
N GLY A 17 -12.23 -0.75 29.48
CA GLY A 17 -11.31 -1.84 29.18
C GLY A 17 -10.95 -1.86 27.69
N ARG A 18 -9.77 -2.39 27.38
CA ARG A 18 -9.31 -2.55 25.99
C ARG A 18 -10.30 -3.41 25.20
N ILE A 19 -10.74 -2.93 24.04
CA ILE A 19 -11.68 -3.65 23.15
C ILE A 19 -10.91 -4.71 22.36
N GLN A 20 -11.03 -5.98 22.76
CA GLN A 20 -10.27 -7.08 22.16
C GLN A 20 -10.58 -7.30 20.68
N ALA A 21 -11.81 -7.01 20.23
CA ALA A 21 -12.21 -7.10 18.83
C ALA A 21 -11.31 -6.26 17.90
N ILE A 22 -10.88 -5.08 18.37
CA ILE A 22 -10.01 -4.20 17.58
C ILE A 22 -8.61 -4.79 17.46
N ASP A 23 -8.09 -5.38 18.55
CA ASP A 23 -6.80 -6.08 18.51
C ASP A 23 -6.86 -7.29 17.56
N ILE A 24 -7.97 -8.04 17.55
CA ILE A 24 -8.18 -9.16 16.62
C ILE A 24 -8.19 -8.67 15.16
N LEU A 25 -8.97 -7.64 14.85
CA LEU A 25 -9.06 -7.08 13.50
C LEU A 25 -7.70 -6.56 13.01
N ARG A 26 -6.92 -5.92 13.88
CA ARG A 26 -5.52 -5.56 13.56
C ARG A 26 -4.67 -6.79 13.29
N GLY A 27 -4.78 -7.83 14.11
CA GLY A 27 -4.07 -9.10 13.91
C GLY A 27 -4.37 -9.73 12.56
N ILE A 28 -5.65 -9.77 12.15
CA ILE A 28 -6.08 -10.27 10.85
C ILE A 28 -5.50 -9.40 9.72
N ALA A 29 -5.58 -8.07 9.84
CA ALA A 29 -5.02 -7.15 8.84
C ALA A 29 -3.50 -7.32 8.67
N LEU A 30 -2.77 -7.54 9.76
CA LEU A 30 -1.32 -7.80 9.76
C LEU A 30 -0.97 -9.13 9.08
N ILE A 31 -1.75 -10.20 9.32
CA ILE A 31 -1.55 -11.48 8.63
C ILE A 31 -1.85 -11.33 7.13
N ALA A 32 -2.93 -10.64 6.77
CA ALA A 32 -3.28 -10.40 5.37
C ALA A 32 -2.18 -9.61 4.61
N MET A 33 -1.62 -8.60 5.27
CA MET A 33 -0.47 -7.84 4.76
C MET A 33 0.76 -8.72 4.58
N ALA A 34 1.10 -9.54 5.57
CA ALA A 34 2.22 -10.47 5.48
C ALA A 34 2.02 -11.48 4.33
N SER A 35 0.80 -11.99 4.09
CA SER A 35 0.55 -12.87 2.95
C SER A 35 0.69 -12.18 1.60
N TYR A 36 0.26 -10.91 1.49
CA TYR A 36 0.47 -10.12 0.27
C TYR A 36 1.96 -9.93 0.00
N HIS A 37 2.71 -9.48 1.01
CA HIS A 37 4.15 -9.26 0.89
C HIS A 37 4.92 -10.54 0.61
N PHE A 38 4.53 -11.67 1.20
CA PHE A 38 5.13 -12.96 0.87
C PHE A 38 4.92 -13.33 -0.61
N THR A 39 3.74 -13.07 -1.19
CA THR A 39 3.52 -13.29 -2.63
C THR A 39 4.33 -12.31 -3.49
N TRP A 40 4.46 -11.06 -3.06
CA TRP A 40 5.33 -10.08 -3.71
C TRP A 40 6.81 -10.51 -3.66
N ASP A 41 7.28 -11.06 -2.54
CA ASP A 41 8.63 -11.61 -2.42
C ASP A 41 8.82 -12.80 -3.37
N LEU A 42 7.86 -13.73 -3.43
CA LEU A 42 7.92 -14.84 -4.40
C LEU A 42 7.99 -14.35 -5.84
N GLU A 43 7.26 -13.29 -6.18
CA GLU A 43 7.35 -12.64 -7.49
C GLU A 43 8.74 -12.04 -7.73
N ASN A 44 9.26 -11.29 -6.74
CA ASN A 44 10.56 -10.65 -6.83
C ASN A 44 11.72 -11.66 -6.97
N PHE A 45 11.57 -12.86 -6.43
CA PHE A 45 12.53 -13.97 -6.59
C PHE A 45 12.25 -14.87 -7.80
N GLY A 46 11.24 -14.56 -8.62
CA GLY A 46 10.94 -15.28 -9.86
C GLY A 46 10.16 -16.59 -9.69
N TYR A 47 9.61 -16.87 -8.52
CA TYR A 47 8.80 -18.08 -8.25
C TYR A 47 7.35 -17.98 -8.74
N THR A 48 6.90 -16.78 -9.12
CA THR A 48 5.57 -16.54 -9.68
C THR A 48 5.68 -15.73 -10.98
N ALA A 49 4.56 -15.60 -11.68
CA ALA A 49 4.49 -14.83 -12.92
C ALA A 49 4.86 -13.36 -12.67
N PRO A 50 5.64 -12.72 -13.56
CA PRO A 50 5.94 -11.29 -13.46
C PRO A 50 4.67 -10.44 -13.36
N ALA A 51 4.74 -9.38 -12.56
CA ALA A 51 3.65 -8.43 -12.31
C ALA A 51 2.39 -9.00 -11.66
N LEU A 52 2.40 -10.25 -11.17
CA LEU A 52 1.25 -10.91 -10.53
C LEU A 52 0.57 -10.01 -9.48
N THR A 53 1.36 -9.35 -8.64
CA THR A 53 0.86 -8.51 -7.55
C THR A 53 0.46 -7.09 -7.97
N ALA A 54 0.81 -6.66 -9.19
CA ALA A 54 0.61 -5.31 -9.70
C ALA A 54 -0.78 -5.06 -10.32
N PHE A 55 -1.51 -6.11 -10.70
CA PHE A 55 -2.81 -6.02 -11.37
C PHE A 55 -3.89 -6.94 -10.79
N GLY A 56 -5.11 -6.84 -11.34
CA GLY A 56 -6.22 -7.72 -11.03
C GLY A 56 -6.61 -7.76 -9.55
N TRP A 57 -6.86 -8.97 -9.05
CA TRP A 57 -7.34 -9.21 -7.68
C TRP A 57 -6.29 -8.89 -6.61
N TRP A 58 -5.00 -9.07 -6.91
CA TRP A 58 -3.92 -8.74 -5.96
C TRP A 58 -3.83 -7.25 -5.66
N LYS A 59 -4.01 -6.40 -6.69
CA LYS A 59 -4.10 -4.94 -6.49
C LYS A 59 -5.29 -4.54 -5.62
N PHE A 60 -6.44 -5.18 -5.83
CA PHE A 60 -7.63 -4.96 -4.99
C PHE A 60 -7.38 -5.42 -3.55
N TYR A 61 -6.76 -6.58 -3.38
CA TYR A 61 -6.40 -7.12 -2.07
C TYR A 61 -5.48 -6.18 -1.28
N ALA A 62 -4.42 -5.67 -1.91
CA ALA A 62 -3.53 -4.65 -1.32
C ALA A 62 -4.30 -3.40 -0.87
N ARG A 63 -5.22 -2.89 -1.70
CA ARG A 63 -6.05 -1.72 -1.36
C ARG A 63 -6.98 -1.98 -0.18
N CYS A 64 -7.57 -3.17 -0.09
CA CYS A 64 -8.40 -3.58 1.05
C CYS A 64 -7.58 -3.67 2.35
N ILE A 65 -6.36 -4.21 2.27
CA ILE A 65 -5.43 -4.27 3.40
C ILE A 65 -5.10 -2.86 3.89
N ALA A 66 -4.61 -1.99 3.00
CA ALA A 66 -4.23 -0.62 3.33
C ALA A 66 -5.42 0.18 3.90
N SER A 67 -6.59 0.07 3.27
CA SER A 67 -7.82 0.72 3.76
C SER A 67 -8.20 0.24 5.16
N THR A 68 -8.05 -1.07 5.44
CA THR A 68 -8.33 -1.64 6.77
C THR A 68 -7.38 -1.10 7.83
N PHE A 69 -6.08 -1.00 7.54
CA PHE A 69 -5.12 -0.40 8.48
C PHE A 69 -5.47 1.05 8.81
N LEU A 70 -5.70 1.87 7.80
CA LEU A 70 -6.00 3.28 7.96
C LEU A 70 -7.34 3.50 8.66
N PHE A 71 -8.36 2.72 8.31
CA PHE A 71 -9.63 2.69 9.04
C PHE A 71 -9.43 2.37 10.52
N LEU A 72 -8.65 1.33 10.84
CA LEU A 72 -8.36 0.98 12.24
C LEU A 72 -7.55 2.06 12.94
N VAL A 73 -6.67 2.78 12.25
CA VAL A 73 -5.96 3.95 12.80
C VAL A 73 -6.97 5.03 13.22
N GLY A 74 -7.94 5.36 12.36
CA GLY A 74 -9.01 6.31 12.68
C GLY A 74 -9.86 5.90 13.87
N VAL A 75 -10.30 4.64 13.91
CA VAL A 75 -11.01 4.06 15.07
C VAL A 75 -10.18 4.23 16.35
N SER A 76 -8.89 3.90 16.28
CA SER A 76 -7.97 3.97 17.42
C SER A 76 -7.74 5.39 17.90
N LEU A 77 -7.68 6.36 16.97
CA LEU A 77 -7.50 7.77 17.28
C LEU A 77 -8.70 8.29 18.08
N PHE A 78 -9.92 7.98 17.62
CA PHE A 78 -11.14 8.36 18.35
C PHE A 78 -11.21 7.70 19.73
N LEU A 79 -10.92 6.41 19.85
CA LEU A 79 -10.94 5.72 21.15
C LEU A 79 -9.90 6.26 22.14
N ALA A 80 -8.74 6.69 21.66
CA ALA A 80 -7.68 7.22 22.50
C ALA A 80 -7.87 8.69 22.90
N HIS A 81 -8.46 9.50 22.01
CA HIS A 81 -8.45 10.97 22.12
C HIS A 81 -9.80 11.66 21.91
N GLY A 82 -10.88 10.90 21.66
CA GLY A 82 -12.20 11.45 21.30
C GLY A 82 -12.83 12.32 22.38
N ARG A 83 -12.65 11.97 23.67
CA ARG A 83 -13.09 12.82 24.79
C ARG A 83 -12.11 13.97 25.04
N GLN A 84 -10.84 13.64 25.26
CA GLN A 84 -9.75 14.59 25.49
C GLN A 84 -8.49 14.10 24.81
N ILE A 85 -7.77 15.02 24.16
CA ILE A 85 -6.48 14.71 23.54
C ILE A 85 -5.47 14.42 24.65
N ARG A 86 -4.88 13.23 24.61
CA ARG A 86 -3.89 12.77 25.59
C ARG A 86 -2.51 12.99 25.01
N TRP A 87 -2.04 14.24 25.04
CA TRP A 87 -0.82 14.69 24.37
C TRP A 87 0.42 13.82 24.61
N PRO A 88 0.75 13.38 25.85
CA PRO A 88 1.93 12.53 26.04
C PRO A 88 1.83 11.18 25.31
N GLY A 89 0.65 10.56 25.33
CA GLY A 89 0.40 9.30 24.64
C GLY A 89 0.35 9.48 23.12
N PHE A 90 -0.22 10.59 22.65
CA PHE A 90 -0.26 10.96 21.24
C PHE A 90 1.16 11.12 20.68
N TRP A 91 1.98 11.99 21.28
CA TRP A 91 3.33 12.27 20.81
C TRP A 91 4.26 11.06 20.89
N LYS A 92 4.12 10.22 21.94
CA LYS A 92 4.85 8.94 22.01
C LYS A 92 4.55 8.06 20.81
N ARG A 93 3.26 7.85 20.49
CA ARG A 93 2.87 7.02 19.35
C ARG A 93 3.26 7.66 18.02
N PHE A 94 3.06 8.96 17.88
CA PHE A 94 3.42 9.71 16.68
C PHE A 94 4.93 9.58 16.40
N ALA A 95 5.78 9.84 17.39
CA ALA A 95 7.24 9.74 17.25
C ALA A 95 7.67 8.32 16.87
N MET A 96 7.09 7.28 17.51
CA MET A 96 7.39 5.89 17.16
C MET A 96 7.08 5.58 15.68
N VAL A 97 5.92 6.03 15.17
CA VAL A 97 5.53 5.79 13.78
C VAL A 97 6.35 6.64 12.81
N ALA A 98 6.60 7.91 13.13
CA ALA A 98 7.39 8.81 12.29
C ALA A 98 8.84 8.35 12.15
N ILE A 99 9.47 7.90 13.26
CA ILE A 99 10.82 7.32 13.23
C ILE A 99 10.83 6.04 12.39
N ALA A 100 9.84 5.17 12.56
CA ALA A 100 9.71 3.95 11.77
C ALA A 100 9.55 4.26 10.27
N ALA A 101 8.73 5.26 9.92
CA ALA A 101 8.54 5.71 8.54
C ALA A 101 9.86 6.20 7.92
N ALA A 102 10.56 7.10 8.63
CA ALA A 102 11.85 7.63 8.19
C ALA A 102 12.93 6.53 8.06
N ALA A 103 12.95 5.56 8.96
CA ALA A 103 13.86 4.42 8.89
C ALA A 103 13.59 3.55 7.65
N ILE A 104 12.32 3.28 7.33
CA ILE A 104 11.95 2.54 6.11
C ILE A 104 12.36 3.29 4.85
N SER A 105 12.15 4.61 4.81
CA SER A 105 12.65 5.45 3.71
C SER A 105 14.17 5.34 3.58
N ALA A 106 14.91 5.53 4.67
CA ALA A 106 16.37 5.46 4.64
C ALA A 106 16.88 4.10 4.16
N VAL A 107 16.30 2.99 4.65
CA VAL A 107 16.69 1.64 4.23
C VAL A 107 16.35 1.39 2.77
N THR A 108 15.14 1.74 2.32
CA THR A 108 14.74 1.50 0.92
C THR A 108 15.46 2.40 -0.07
N TYR A 109 15.88 3.60 0.34
CA TYR A 109 16.72 4.47 -0.48
C TYR A 109 18.07 3.81 -0.82
N ILE A 110 18.63 3.02 0.11
CA ILE A 110 19.91 2.35 -0.05
C ILE A 110 19.76 0.98 -0.71
N VAL A 111 18.78 0.18 -0.27
CA VAL A 111 18.63 -1.23 -0.67
C VAL A 111 17.82 -1.40 -1.95
N THR A 112 16.83 -0.53 -2.20
CA THR A 112 15.91 -0.62 -3.35
C THR A 112 15.65 0.77 -3.94
N PRO A 113 16.66 1.47 -4.50
CA PRO A 113 16.55 2.86 -4.92
C PRO A 113 15.45 3.09 -5.97
N ASP A 114 15.25 2.16 -6.91
CA ASP A 114 14.18 2.22 -7.94
C ASP A 114 12.76 2.07 -7.38
N GLY A 115 12.65 1.60 -6.14
CA GLY A 115 11.40 1.40 -5.40
C GLY A 115 11.35 2.19 -4.09
N PHE A 116 12.16 3.24 -3.97
CA PHE A 116 12.30 4.04 -2.75
C PHE A 116 10.95 4.48 -2.18
N ILE A 117 10.73 4.17 -0.90
CA ILE A 117 9.51 4.52 -0.19
C ILE A 117 9.64 5.94 0.38
N PHE A 118 9.26 6.93 -0.43
CA PHE A 118 9.25 8.33 -0.01
C PHE A 118 7.99 8.72 0.76
N PHE A 119 6.85 8.06 0.49
CA PHE A 119 5.58 8.30 1.18
C PHE A 119 4.69 7.04 1.21
N GLY A 120 5.11 6.09 2.05
CA GLY A 120 4.37 4.85 2.32
C GLY A 120 3.33 4.96 3.44
N ILE A 121 2.70 3.85 3.79
CA ILE A 121 1.57 3.82 4.75
C ILE A 121 1.94 4.33 6.15
N LEU A 122 3.19 4.16 6.63
CA LEU A 122 3.60 4.72 7.92
C LEU A 122 3.68 6.25 7.91
N HIS A 123 4.07 6.85 6.78
CA HIS A 123 4.05 8.31 6.61
C HIS A 123 2.63 8.84 6.69
N GLU A 124 1.73 8.18 5.95
CA GLU A 124 0.31 8.52 5.97
C GLU A 124 -0.30 8.33 7.36
N ILE A 125 0.02 7.25 8.07
CA ILE A 125 -0.46 7.06 9.46
C ILE A 125 0.00 8.21 10.36
N ALA A 126 1.24 8.68 10.23
CA ALA A 126 1.74 9.80 11.00
C ALA A 126 0.97 11.10 10.65
N LEU A 127 0.89 11.45 9.37
CA LEU A 127 0.19 12.64 8.87
C LEU A 127 -1.30 12.62 9.24
N ALA A 128 -1.99 11.53 8.90
CA ALA A 128 -3.40 11.34 9.19
C ALA A 128 -3.71 11.32 10.69
N SER A 129 -2.78 10.89 11.54
CA SER A 129 -2.97 10.96 12.99
C SER A 129 -2.98 12.42 13.49
N LEU A 130 -2.18 13.30 12.90
CA LEU A 130 -2.20 14.74 13.19
C LEU A 130 -3.47 15.39 12.65
N LEU A 131 -3.73 15.23 11.35
CA LEU A 131 -4.91 15.82 10.68
C LEU A 131 -6.21 15.31 11.30
N GLY A 132 -6.27 14.03 11.64
CA GLY A 132 -7.44 13.39 12.26
C GLY A 132 -7.85 13.98 13.60
N LEU A 133 -6.93 14.64 14.34
CA LEU A 133 -7.27 15.33 15.59
C LEU A 133 -8.33 16.42 15.37
N ALA A 134 -8.27 17.14 14.25
CA ALA A 134 -9.23 18.18 13.89
C ALA A 134 -10.67 17.64 13.71
N PHE A 135 -10.82 16.35 13.42
CA PHE A 135 -12.10 15.70 13.13
C PHE A 135 -12.73 15.02 14.35
N LEU A 136 -12.01 14.94 15.47
CA LEU A 136 -12.49 14.24 16.67
C LEU A 136 -13.72 14.91 17.29
N ARG A 137 -13.84 16.24 17.17
CA ARG A 137 -14.94 17.04 17.76
C ARG A 137 -16.11 17.31 16.82
N LEU A 138 -15.97 17.03 15.53
CA LEU A 138 -17.07 17.20 14.57
C LEU A 138 -18.21 16.20 14.82
N PRO A 139 -19.42 16.38 14.26
CA PRO A 139 -20.42 15.31 14.21
C PRO A 139 -19.96 14.14 13.34
N TRP A 140 -20.42 12.91 13.63
CA TRP A 140 -20.01 11.72 12.86
C TRP A 140 -20.41 11.82 11.37
N LEU A 141 -21.59 12.38 11.08
CA LEU A 141 -22.11 12.54 9.72
C LEU A 141 -21.26 13.51 8.91
N VAL A 142 -20.85 14.64 9.51
CA VAL A 142 -19.94 15.60 8.87
C VAL A 142 -18.60 14.95 8.58
N THR A 143 -18.04 14.20 9.54
CA THR A 143 -16.80 13.43 9.31
C THR A 143 -16.96 12.40 8.18
N ALA A 144 -18.09 11.73 8.08
CA ALA A 144 -18.37 10.75 7.02
C ALA A 144 -18.50 11.41 5.63
N ILE A 145 -19.15 12.57 5.54
CA ILE A 145 -19.24 13.34 4.29
C ILE A 145 -17.85 13.79 3.83
N ILE A 146 -17.01 14.29 4.74
CA ILE A 146 -15.64 14.69 4.39
C ILE A 146 -14.80 13.47 4.01
N ALA A 147 -14.98 12.32 4.68
CA ALA A 147 -14.34 11.07 4.26
C ALA A 147 -14.69 10.71 2.81
N ALA A 148 -15.97 10.79 2.43
CA ALA A 148 -16.43 10.55 1.07
C ALA A 148 -15.82 11.56 0.08
N ALA A 149 -15.76 12.84 0.43
CA ALA A 149 -15.14 13.87 -0.39
C ALA A 149 -13.63 13.64 -0.60
N VAL A 150 -12.90 13.24 0.44
CA VAL A 150 -11.47 12.88 0.35
C VAL A 150 -11.27 11.65 -0.54
N ILE A 151 -12.14 10.63 -0.45
CA ILE A 151 -12.08 9.46 -1.32
C ILE A 151 -12.39 9.83 -2.78
N ALA A 152 -13.33 10.76 -2.99
CA ALA A 152 -13.74 11.22 -4.31
C ALA A 152 -12.73 12.20 -4.96
N ALA A 153 -11.90 12.90 -4.18
CA ALA A 153 -11.02 13.95 -4.67
C ALA A 153 -10.11 13.54 -5.86
N PRO A 154 -9.46 12.36 -5.87
CA PRO A 154 -8.62 11.95 -7.01
C PRO A 154 -9.38 11.78 -8.34
N TYR A 155 -10.70 11.63 -8.32
CA TYR A 155 -11.49 11.50 -9.55
C TYR A 155 -11.77 12.85 -10.24
N TYR A 156 -11.62 13.96 -9.52
CA TYR A 156 -12.00 15.29 -10.01
C TYR A 156 -10.86 16.32 -9.94
N LEU A 157 -9.88 16.12 -9.05
CA LEU A 157 -8.87 17.15 -8.71
C LEU A 157 -7.46 16.77 -9.14
N ARG A 158 -7.29 15.71 -9.94
CA ARG A 158 -5.97 15.34 -10.48
C ARG A 158 -5.48 16.37 -11.50
N SER A 159 -4.21 16.75 -11.38
CA SER A 159 -3.60 17.78 -12.24
C SER A 159 -2.07 17.63 -12.27
N GLU A 160 -1.46 18.04 -13.39
CA GLU A 160 0.00 18.14 -13.56
C GLU A 160 0.67 19.07 -12.54
N PHE A 161 -0.09 20.00 -11.95
CA PHE A 161 0.41 20.84 -10.85
C PHE A 161 0.95 20.00 -9.68
N PHE A 162 0.35 18.83 -9.43
CA PHE A 162 0.76 17.92 -8.36
C PHE A 162 1.85 16.93 -8.78
N ASP A 163 2.35 16.98 -10.02
CA ASP A 163 3.41 16.09 -10.51
C ASP A 163 4.80 16.47 -9.99
N HIS A 164 4.95 17.64 -9.34
CA HIS A 164 6.20 18.03 -8.69
C HIS A 164 6.50 17.14 -7.46
N PRO A 165 7.73 16.61 -7.28
CA PRO A 165 8.06 15.67 -6.20
C PRO A 165 7.70 16.12 -4.78
N ALA A 166 7.82 17.43 -4.50
CA ALA A 166 7.43 18.01 -3.21
C ALA A 166 5.92 17.92 -2.89
N LEU A 167 5.09 17.59 -3.88
CA LEU A 167 3.63 17.50 -3.77
C LEU A 167 3.10 16.07 -3.95
N TRP A 168 3.96 15.09 -4.22
CA TRP A 168 3.51 13.70 -4.42
C TRP A 168 2.75 13.14 -3.21
N TRP A 169 3.13 13.54 -1.99
CA TRP A 169 2.41 13.13 -0.78
C TRP A 169 0.92 13.55 -0.77
N VAL A 170 0.49 14.50 -1.60
CA VAL A 170 -0.91 14.90 -1.72
C VAL A 170 -1.74 13.80 -2.40
N GLY A 171 -1.22 13.14 -3.44
CA GLY A 171 -1.95 12.06 -4.14
C GLY A 171 -2.89 12.50 -5.27
N LEU A 172 -2.77 13.76 -5.70
CA LEU A 172 -3.54 14.35 -6.80
C LEU A 172 -2.70 14.54 -8.08
N SER A 173 -1.55 13.87 -8.18
CA SER A 173 -0.74 13.80 -9.40
C SER A 173 -1.55 13.29 -10.59
N ALA A 174 -1.32 13.84 -11.78
CA ALA A 174 -1.82 13.27 -13.02
C ALA A 174 -1.18 11.89 -13.27
N THR A 175 0.14 11.79 -13.06
CA THR A 175 0.89 10.53 -13.15
C THR A 175 1.41 10.13 -11.78
N ASN A 176 1.01 8.95 -11.29
CA ASN A 176 1.48 8.51 -9.98
C ASN A 176 2.99 8.19 -10.04
N PRO A 177 3.79 8.67 -9.06
CA PRO A 177 5.20 8.29 -8.95
C PRO A 177 5.36 6.80 -8.62
N ARG A 178 6.48 6.23 -9.04
CA ARG A 178 6.86 4.86 -8.71
C ARG A 178 7.44 4.80 -7.29
N SER A 179 6.95 3.86 -6.49
CA SER A 179 7.47 3.52 -5.15
C SER A 179 6.94 2.14 -4.78
N ASN A 180 7.70 1.36 -4.01
CA ASN A 180 7.26 0.05 -3.53
C ASN A 180 6.10 0.14 -2.53
N ASP A 181 5.94 1.29 -1.88
CA ASP A 181 4.77 1.62 -1.07
C ASP A 181 4.43 3.11 -1.27
N TYR A 182 3.26 3.38 -1.85
CA TYR A 182 2.79 4.73 -2.13
C TYR A 182 1.36 4.92 -1.65
N VAL A 183 1.23 5.60 -0.52
CA VAL A 183 -0.05 5.83 0.17
C VAL A 183 -0.16 7.33 0.47
N PRO A 184 -0.45 8.17 -0.54
CA PRO A 184 -0.56 9.61 -0.34
C PRO A 184 -1.80 10.02 0.46
N LEU A 185 -1.97 11.30 0.77
CA LEU A 185 -3.11 11.81 1.54
C LEU A 185 -4.46 11.47 0.87
N PHE A 186 -4.60 11.71 -0.43
CA PHE A 186 -5.81 11.39 -1.18
C PHE A 186 -5.61 10.08 -1.97
N PRO A 187 -6.51 9.09 -1.88
CA PRO A 187 -7.77 9.05 -1.13
C PRO A 187 -7.65 8.53 0.32
N TRP A 188 -6.45 8.15 0.75
CA TRP A 188 -6.22 7.25 1.88
C TRP A 188 -6.61 7.84 3.24
N PHE A 189 -6.46 9.15 3.43
CA PHE A 189 -6.95 9.84 4.62
C PHE A 189 -8.46 9.65 4.82
N GLY A 190 -9.22 9.45 3.74
CA GLY A 190 -10.64 9.18 3.78
C GLY A 190 -10.97 7.88 4.54
N ALA A 191 -10.12 6.86 4.44
CA ALA A 191 -10.28 5.63 5.22
C ALA A 191 -10.10 5.90 6.73
N VAL A 192 -9.15 6.76 7.11
CA VAL A 192 -8.95 7.19 8.50
C VAL A 192 -10.17 7.96 9.01
N LEU A 193 -10.68 8.91 8.23
CA LEU A 193 -11.89 9.66 8.58
C LEU A 193 -13.12 8.75 8.69
N ALA A 194 -13.27 7.77 7.80
CA ALA A 194 -14.33 6.77 7.89
C ALA A 194 -14.23 5.92 9.17
N GLY A 195 -13.00 5.61 9.61
CA GLY A 195 -12.72 4.98 10.90
C GLY A 195 -13.16 5.84 12.08
N ILE A 196 -12.83 7.13 12.07
CA ILE A 196 -13.26 8.09 13.09
C ILE A 196 -14.79 8.21 13.12
N ALA A 197 -15.43 8.39 11.96
CA ALA A 197 -16.88 8.52 11.85
C ALA A 197 -17.61 7.26 12.36
N THR A 198 -17.16 6.08 11.95
CA THR A 198 -17.73 4.80 12.40
C THR A 198 -17.56 4.62 13.90
N ALA A 199 -16.39 4.93 14.47
CA ALA A 199 -16.17 4.82 15.91
C ALA A 199 -17.04 5.80 16.71
N LYS A 200 -17.26 7.02 16.19
CA LYS A 200 -18.19 8.01 16.79
C LYS A 200 -19.62 7.51 16.77
N LEU A 201 -20.10 7.01 15.64
CA LEU A 201 -21.44 6.44 15.52
C LEU A 201 -21.61 5.23 16.47
N ALA A 202 -20.65 4.32 16.49
CA ALA A 202 -20.64 3.17 17.40
C ALA A 202 -20.59 3.57 18.89
N SER A 203 -19.97 4.71 19.22
CA SER A 203 -20.00 5.26 20.57
C SER A 203 -21.37 5.83 20.91
N ALA A 204 -21.98 6.57 19.99
CA ALA A 204 -23.27 7.22 20.19
C ALA A 204 -24.42 6.20 20.33
N THR A 205 -24.34 5.07 19.63
CA THR A 205 -25.33 3.99 19.70
C THR A 205 -25.09 3.00 20.85
N GLY A 206 -24.02 3.19 21.64
CA GLY A 206 -23.63 2.26 22.71
C GLY A 206 -23.02 0.94 22.22
N PHE A 207 -22.81 0.76 20.92
CA PHE A 207 -22.21 -0.45 20.34
C PHE A 207 -20.79 -0.70 20.87
N LEU A 208 -19.97 0.35 21.03
CA LEU A 208 -18.62 0.21 21.59
C LEU A 208 -18.63 -0.37 23.03
N ALA A 209 -19.63 -0.01 23.84
CA ALA A 209 -19.76 -0.53 25.20
C ALA A 209 -20.06 -2.04 25.18
N ARG A 210 -20.95 -2.49 24.28
CA ARG A 210 -21.26 -3.90 24.04
C ARG A 210 -20.03 -4.67 23.55
N LEU A 211 -19.24 -4.09 22.65
CA LEU A 211 -18.02 -4.71 22.15
C LEU A 211 -16.93 -4.80 23.23
N GLY A 212 -16.93 -3.88 24.20
CA GLY A 212 -16.00 -3.90 25.35
C GLY A 212 -16.27 -5.01 26.37
N THR A 213 -17.52 -5.48 26.49
CA THR A 213 -17.89 -6.61 27.36
C THR A 213 -17.68 -7.96 26.70
N TRP A 214 -17.57 -8.00 25.36
CA TRP A 214 -17.28 -9.23 24.63
C TRP A 214 -15.91 -9.82 25.03
N ARG A 215 -15.88 -11.14 25.21
CA ARG A 215 -14.70 -11.92 25.58
C ARG A 215 -14.53 -13.05 24.57
N PRO A 216 -13.60 -12.93 23.61
CA PRO A 216 -13.37 -13.95 22.60
C PRO A 216 -12.72 -15.21 23.21
N GLY A 217 -12.91 -16.35 22.55
CA GLY A 217 -12.33 -17.63 22.95
C GLY A 217 -10.80 -17.70 22.81
N ARG A 218 -10.19 -18.82 23.23
CA ARG A 218 -8.72 -19.01 23.22
C ARG A 218 -8.07 -18.85 21.84
N TRP A 219 -8.80 -19.12 20.76
CA TRP A 219 -8.37 -18.94 19.37
C TRP A 219 -7.95 -17.51 19.03
N SER A 220 -8.46 -16.52 19.78
CA SER A 220 -8.16 -15.10 19.55
C SER A 220 -6.84 -14.63 20.18
N LYS A 221 -6.22 -15.42 21.06
CA LYS A 221 -4.96 -15.08 21.72
C LYS A 221 -3.82 -14.72 20.76
N PRO A 222 -3.52 -15.50 19.70
CA PRO A 222 -2.48 -15.13 18.75
C PRO A 222 -2.81 -13.82 18.00
N LEU A 223 -4.05 -13.67 17.54
CA LEU A 223 -4.49 -12.47 16.82
C LEU A 223 -4.43 -11.21 17.69
N THR A 224 -4.88 -11.32 18.95
CA THR A 224 -4.77 -10.23 19.92
C THR A 224 -3.31 -9.92 20.25
N PHE A 225 -2.43 -10.92 20.40
CA PHE A 225 -1.00 -10.67 20.60
C PHE A 225 -0.39 -9.88 19.45
N ILE A 226 -0.59 -10.33 18.21
CA ILE A 226 -0.11 -9.64 17.00
C ILE A 226 -0.67 -8.21 16.93
N GLY A 227 -1.98 -8.04 17.13
CA GLY A 227 -2.62 -6.73 17.10
C GLY A 227 -2.19 -5.76 18.21
N ARG A 228 -1.70 -6.28 19.34
CA ARG A 228 -1.13 -5.48 20.45
C ARG A 228 0.30 -5.03 20.18
N HIS A 229 1.06 -5.83 19.43
CA HIS A 229 2.43 -5.55 19.02
C HIS A 229 2.50 -5.16 17.54
N SER A 230 1.47 -4.46 17.05
CA SER A 230 1.24 -4.23 15.61
C SER A 230 2.42 -3.56 14.91
N LEU A 231 3.04 -2.54 15.52
CA LEU A 231 4.19 -1.85 14.92
C LEU A 231 5.42 -2.76 14.82
N ALA A 232 5.66 -3.58 15.83
CA ALA A 232 6.79 -4.52 15.81
C ALA A 232 6.58 -5.60 14.74
N PHE A 233 5.39 -6.19 14.67
CA PHE A 233 5.06 -7.15 13.61
C PHE A 233 5.19 -6.49 12.23
N TYR A 234 4.64 -5.28 12.07
CA TYR A 234 4.73 -4.52 10.83
C TYR A 234 6.19 -4.28 10.40
N LEU A 235 7.11 -3.98 11.31
CA LEU A 235 8.51 -3.76 10.92
C LEU A 235 9.28 -5.06 10.67
N ILE A 236 8.96 -6.13 11.38
CA ILE A 236 9.70 -7.39 11.32
C ILE A 236 9.27 -8.26 10.13
N HIS A 237 8.00 -8.18 9.70
CA HIS A 237 7.48 -9.12 8.71
C HIS A 237 8.27 -9.09 7.39
N GLN A 238 8.56 -7.91 6.81
CA GLN A 238 9.19 -7.82 5.50
C GLN A 238 10.64 -8.33 5.51
N PRO A 239 11.54 -7.92 6.43
CA PRO A 239 12.88 -8.51 6.50
C PRO A 239 12.86 -10.02 6.74
N LEU A 240 11.92 -10.51 7.56
CA LEU A 240 11.79 -11.93 7.85
C LEU A 240 11.31 -12.72 6.63
N LEU A 241 10.26 -12.27 5.96
CA LEU A 241 9.69 -12.92 4.77
C LEU A 241 10.69 -12.90 3.62
N PHE A 242 11.22 -11.72 3.29
CA PHE A 242 12.21 -11.57 2.23
C PHE A 242 13.45 -12.42 2.51
N GLY A 243 13.99 -12.39 3.74
CA GLY A 243 15.12 -13.20 4.16
C GLY A 243 14.84 -14.72 4.08
N SER A 244 13.60 -15.13 4.35
CA SER A 244 13.18 -16.53 4.25
C SER A 244 13.11 -16.99 2.79
N VAL A 245 12.52 -16.19 1.90
CA VAL A 245 12.49 -16.49 0.45
C VAL A 245 13.90 -16.45 -0.14
N TRP A 246 14.73 -15.50 0.28
CA TRP A 246 16.13 -15.44 -0.10
C TRP A 246 16.88 -16.72 0.29
N LEU A 247 16.79 -17.17 1.55
CA LEU A 247 17.42 -18.43 2.01
C LEU A 247 16.92 -19.63 1.21
N PHE A 248 15.60 -19.70 0.96
CA PHE A 248 15.02 -20.74 0.14
C PHE A 248 15.58 -20.73 -1.29
N SER A 249 15.79 -19.55 -1.88
CA SER A 249 16.36 -19.41 -3.22
C SER A 249 17.80 -19.85 -3.38
N GLN A 250 18.56 -19.90 -2.28
CA GLN A 250 19.91 -20.44 -2.30
C GLN A 250 19.92 -21.97 -2.45
N VAL A 251 18.83 -22.65 -2.05
CA VAL A 251 18.71 -24.12 -2.07
C VAL A 251 17.87 -24.60 -3.24
N MET A 252 16.81 -23.87 -3.59
CA MET A 252 15.91 -24.18 -4.71
C MET A 252 15.76 -22.97 -5.61
N PRO A 253 16.74 -22.66 -6.48
CA PRO A 253 16.67 -21.52 -7.39
C PRO A 253 15.38 -21.56 -8.21
N ALA A 254 14.76 -20.40 -8.40
CA ALA A 254 13.60 -20.29 -9.29
C ALA A 254 13.98 -20.79 -10.69
N ALA A 255 13.01 -21.41 -11.37
CA ALA A 255 13.19 -21.76 -12.78
C ALA A 255 13.60 -20.48 -13.53
N PRO A 256 14.58 -20.54 -14.45
CA PRO A 256 14.91 -19.39 -15.28
C PRO A 256 13.62 -18.85 -15.88
N GLN A 257 13.25 -17.62 -15.54
CA GLN A 257 12.15 -16.96 -16.23
C GLN A 257 12.60 -16.85 -17.67
N ASP A 258 11.91 -17.56 -18.55
CA ASP A 258 12.09 -17.41 -19.98
C ASP A 258 11.58 -16.01 -20.36
N ARG A 259 12.49 -15.03 -20.24
CA ARG A 259 12.28 -13.63 -20.60
C ARG A 259 11.79 -13.53 -22.04
N GLU A 260 12.14 -14.49 -22.88
CA GLU A 260 11.72 -14.58 -24.27
C GLU A 260 10.24 -14.99 -24.38
N ALA A 261 9.84 -16.03 -23.64
CA ALA A 261 8.44 -16.46 -23.56
C ALA A 261 7.53 -15.40 -22.91
N GLY A 262 8.07 -14.58 -22.00
CA GLY A 262 7.33 -13.46 -21.39
C GLY A 262 7.19 -12.23 -22.28
N PHE A 263 8.14 -11.96 -23.17
CA PHE A 263 8.18 -10.74 -23.98
C PHE A 263 7.05 -10.69 -25.02
N LEU A 264 6.88 -11.75 -25.80
CA LEU A 264 5.90 -11.79 -26.89
C LEU A 264 4.46 -11.48 -26.43
N PRO A 265 3.89 -12.18 -25.43
CA PRO A 265 2.52 -11.89 -24.99
C PRO A 265 2.38 -10.49 -24.39
N ALA A 266 3.40 -9.97 -23.70
CA ALA A 266 3.38 -8.61 -23.15
C ALA A 266 3.42 -7.53 -24.24
N CYS A 267 4.28 -7.70 -25.24
CA CYS A 267 4.38 -6.81 -26.39
C CYS A 267 3.07 -6.82 -27.21
N GLN A 268 2.51 -8.00 -27.49
CA GLN A 268 1.27 -8.13 -28.27
C GLN A 268 0.09 -7.47 -27.57
N ALA A 269 -0.08 -7.71 -26.26
CA ALA A 269 -1.16 -7.08 -25.49
C ALA A 269 -1.10 -5.54 -25.48
N GLN A 270 0.09 -4.95 -25.61
CA GLN A 270 0.25 -3.50 -25.71
C GLN A 270 0.01 -3.01 -27.15
N CYS A 271 0.54 -3.71 -28.15
CA CYS A 271 0.40 -3.36 -29.56
C CYS A 271 -1.06 -3.45 -30.03
N GLU A 272 -1.80 -4.47 -29.61
CA GLU A 272 -3.19 -4.73 -30.03
C GLU A 272 -4.17 -3.66 -29.52
N GLN A 273 -3.73 -2.77 -28.62
CA GLN A 273 -4.51 -1.58 -28.25
C GLN A 273 -4.60 -0.56 -29.41
N GLN A 274 -3.72 -0.63 -30.40
CA GLN A 274 -3.60 0.35 -31.49
C GLN A 274 -3.59 -0.26 -32.90
N ARG A 275 -3.28 -1.55 -33.02
CA ARG A 275 -3.10 -2.27 -34.29
C ARG A 275 -3.77 -3.64 -34.23
N ASP A 276 -3.91 -4.31 -35.37
CA ASP A 276 -4.50 -5.65 -35.43
C ASP A 276 -3.50 -6.75 -35.00
N SER A 277 -4.05 -7.92 -34.65
CA SER A 277 -3.28 -9.05 -34.12
C SER A 277 -2.21 -9.58 -35.08
N LYS A 278 -2.45 -9.50 -36.40
CA LYS A 278 -1.49 -9.96 -37.42
C LYS A 278 -0.27 -9.03 -37.48
N PHE A 279 -0.52 -7.72 -37.49
CA PHE A 279 0.53 -6.71 -37.37
C PHE A 279 1.33 -6.93 -36.07
N CYS A 280 0.64 -7.03 -34.93
CA CYS A 280 1.30 -7.14 -33.63
C CYS A 280 2.12 -8.42 -33.46
N THR A 281 1.70 -9.53 -34.08
CA THR A 281 2.47 -10.77 -34.07
C THR A 281 3.80 -10.62 -34.80
N SER A 282 3.81 -10.02 -36.00
CA SER A 282 5.04 -9.78 -36.76
C SER A 282 5.93 -8.72 -36.09
N TYR A 283 5.35 -7.60 -35.66
CA TYR A 283 6.07 -6.51 -34.98
C TYR A 283 6.78 -7.00 -33.71
N CYS A 284 6.06 -7.71 -32.83
CA CYS A 284 6.64 -8.21 -31.60
C CYS A 284 7.68 -9.32 -31.82
N GLY A 285 7.56 -10.09 -32.91
CA GLY A 285 8.61 -11.01 -33.36
C GLY A 285 9.89 -10.27 -33.72
N CYS A 286 9.79 -9.25 -34.58
CA CYS A 286 10.93 -8.40 -34.97
C CYS A 286 11.63 -7.77 -33.75
N MET A 287 10.85 -7.19 -32.84
CA MET A 287 11.38 -6.58 -31.63
C MET A 287 12.16 -7.60 -30.78
N LEU A 288 11.58 -8.78 -30.55
CA LEU A 288 12.21 -9.82 -29.76
C LEU A 288 13.51 -10.31 -30.40
N ASP A 289 13.46 -10.63 -31.70
CA ASP A 289 14.61 -11.17 -32.41
C ASP A 289 15.79 -10.20 -32.42
N THR A 290 15.52 -8.90 -32.59
CA THR A 290 16.55 -7.86 -32.56
C THR A 290 17.14 -7.68 -31.17
N LEU A 291 16.29 -7.59 -30.13
CA LEU A 291 16.74 -7.47 -28.74
C LEU A 291 17.56 -8.68 -28.28
N LYS A 292 17.24 -9.87 -28.80
CA LYS A 292 18.03 -11.09 -28.57
C LYS A 292 19.36 -11.03 -29.31
N GLY A 293 19.34 -10.69 -30.59
CA GLY A 293 20.54 -10.61 -31.44
C GLY A 293 21.60 -9.66 -30.88
N GLU A 294 21.17 -8.60 -30.19
CA GLU A 294 22.05 -7.61 -29.56
C GLU A 294 22.41 -7.92 -28.10
N GLY A 295 21.85 -8.99 -27.50
CA GLY A 295 22.00 -9.27 -26.07
C GLY A 295 21.44 -8.16 -25.18
N SER A 296 20.46 -7.40 -25.67
CA SER A 296 19.93 -6.19 -25.04
C SER A 296 18.57 -6.43 -24.35
N LEU A 297 18.01 -7.63 -24.47
CA LEU A 297 16.79 -8.05 -23.76
C LEU A 297 16.90 -7.85 -22.23
N ASP A 298 18.07 -8.11 -21.65
CA ASP A 298 18.32 -7.91 -20.22
C ASP A 298 18.25 -6.43 -19.81
N LYS A 299 18.70 -5.52 -20.69
CA LYS A 299 18.60 -4.06 -20.47
C LYS A 299 17.15 -3.60 -20.51
N LEU A 300 16.35 -4.19 -21.39
CA LEU A 300 14.91 -3.93 -21.43
C LEU A 300 14.23 -4.33 -20.12
N TYR A 301 14.48 -5.55 -19.63
CA TYR A 301 13.89 -6.04 -18.38
C TYR A 301 14.44 -5.32 -17.13
N ALA A 302 15.70 -4.87 -17.17
CA ALA A 302 16.26 -4.00 -16.14
C ALA A 302 15.67 -2.57 -16.17
N ASN A 303 14.83 -2.25 -17.16
CA ASN A 303 14.19 -0.95 -17.33
C ASN A 303 15.18 0.22 -17.33
N ASP A 304 16.29 0.07 -18.04
CA ASP A 304 17.31 1.12 -18.21
C ASP A 304 16.65 2.44 -18.65
N GLN A 305 16.93 3.54 -17.94
CA GLN A 305 16.32 4.85 -18.17
C GLN A 305 17.26 5.83 -18.90
N SER A 306 18.44 5.37 -19.31
CA SER A 306 19.40 6.20 -20.03
C SER A 306 18.79 6.75 -21.32
N SER A 307 19.14 8.00 -21.65
CA SER A 307 18.66 8.65 -22.88
C SER A 307 19.04 7.85 -24.13
N VAL A 308 20.23 7.25 -24.12
CA VAL A 308 20.76 6.39 -25.19
C VAL A 308 19.92 5.13 -25.37
N TRP A 309 19.51 4.50 -24.27
CA TRP A 309 18.66 3.31 -24.35
C TRP A 309 17.25 3.64 -24.83
N LYS A 310 16.69 4.76 -24.38
CA LYS A 310 15.37 5.24 -24.83
C LYS A 310 15.36 5.55 -26.33
N SER A 311 16.40 6.19 -26.85
CA SER A 311 16.52 6.44 -28.29
C SER A 311 16.66 5.13 -29.06
N HIS A 312 17.48 4.20 -28.57
CA HIS A 312 17.63 2.87 -29.19
C HIS A 312 16.31 2.11 -29.29
N LEU A 313 15.52 2.10 -28.22
CA LEU A 313 14.20 1.45 -28.23
C LEU A 313 13.21 2.14 -29.19
N ALA A 314 13.27 3.47 -29.33
CA ALA A 314 12.44 4.20 -30.27
C ALA A 314 12.82 3.88 -31.73
N ASP A 315 14.13 3.91 -32.05
CA ASP A 315 14.66 3.57 -33.37
C ASP A 315 14.32 2.12 -33.75
N LEU A 316 14.41 1.21 -32.77
CA LEU A 316 14.04 -0.18 -32.96
C LEU A 316 12.53 -0.34 -33.23
N ALA A 317 11.69 0.39 -32.50
CA ALA A 317 10.24 0.37 -32.72
C ALA A 317 9.86 0.90 -34.12
N GLU A 318 10.53 1.96 -34.59
CA GLU A 318 10.34 2.47 -35.97
C GLU A 318 10.78 1.45 -37.01
N THR A 319 11.96 0.85 -36.82
CA THR A 319 12.51 -0.17 -37.72
C THR A 319 11.58 -1.38 -37.84
N CYS A 320 11.11 -1.91 -36.71
CA CYS A 320 10.19 -3.05 -36.71
C CYS A 320 8.80 -2.68 -37.23
N THR A 321 8.35 -1.43 -37.06
CA THR A 321 7.11 -0.95 -37.68
C THR A 321 7.21 -1.00 -39.21
N ALA A 322 8.29 -0.42 -39.77
CA ALA A 322 8.52 -0.41 -41.21
C ALA A 322 8.66 -1.84 -41.78
N ALA A 323 9.46 -2.70 -41.12
CA ALA A 323 9.64 -4.08 -41.53
C ALA A 323 8.33 -4.88 -41.54
N THR A 324 7.46 -4.69 -40.54
CA THR A 324 6.16 -5.33 -40.50
C THR A 324 5.21 -4.80 -41.58
N GLN A 325 5.22 -3.48 -41.85
CA GLN A 325 4.41 -2.90 -42.93
C GLN A 325 4.81 -3.46 -44.30
N ASP A 326 6.11 -3.48 -44.61
CA ASP A 326 6.64 -4.03 -45.87
C ASP A 326 6.25 -5.51 -46.04
N GLN A 327 6.35 -6.32 -44.98
CA GLN A 327 5.94 -7.73 -45.00
C GLN A 327 4.44 -7.91 -45.23
N MET A 328 3.61 -7.01 -44.68
CA MET A 328 2.15 -7.08 -44.82
C MET A 328 1.68 -6.63 -46.20
N GLU A 329 2.32 -5.62 -46.79
CA GLU A 329 2.03 -5.12 -48.14
C GLU A 329 2.56 -6.06 -49.23
N GLY A 330 3.75 -6.63 -49.06
CA GLY A 330 4.35 -7.59 -50.00
C GLY A 330 3.67 -8.96 -50.04
N GLY A 331 2.87 -9.31 -49.03
CA GLY A 331 2.10 -10.56 -48.96
C GLY A 331 0.73 -10.53 -49.66
N GLN A 332 0.37 -9.42 -50.32
CA GLN A 332 -0.89 -9.25 -51.07
C GLN A 332 -0.73 -9.30 -52.59
N GLN A 333 0.45 -9.65 -53.11
CA GLN A 333 0.70 -9.82 -54.56
C GLN A 333 0.61 -11.27 -55.01
#